data_AF-A0A0R3SHR3-F1
#
_entry.id   AF-A0A0R3SHR3-F1
#
_cell.length_a   1.000
_cell.length_b   1.000
_cell.length_c   1.000
_cell.angle_alpha   90.00
_cell.angle_beta   90.00
_cell.angle_gamma   90.00
#
_symmetry.space_group_name_H-M   'P 1'
#
loop_
_entity.id
_entity.type
_entity.pdbx_description
1 polymer ?
#
loop_
_entity_poly.entity_id
_entity_poly.type
_entity_poly.pdbx_seq_one_letter_code
_entity_poly.pdbx_strand_id
1 'polypeptide(L)'
;MAEPGKAIVKNADMSEEMQQKAVDIAKEAMEKFSIEKDIAAHLKKAFDKEYSQTWHCVVGRNFGSYVTHESKHFIYFYMGQVAILLFKSDNNMDTGKAVVKNADMTEEMQQRAVDCAREAMDKFNIEKDIAAHIKKEFDRHYNPTWHCIVGRNFGSYVTHETKHFIYFYMGQVAVLLFKSG
;
A
#
# COMPACT_ATOMS: atom_id res chain seq x y z
N MET A 1 -10.45 -19.94 35.32
CA MET A 1 -10.70 -18.49 35.45
C MET A 1 -9.64 -17.78 34.60
N ALA A 2 -10.02 -16.89 33.69
CA ALA A 2 -9.07 -16.20 32.83
C ALA A 2 -8.32 -15.11 33.63
N GLU A 3 -7.01 -15.01 33.45
CA GLU A 3 -6.18 -14.01 34.12
C GLU A 3 -6.55 -12.58 33.65
N PRO A 4 -6.66 -11.59 34.55
CA PRO A 4 -6.88 -10.20 34.16
C PRO A 4 -5.76 -9.70 33.25
N GLY A 5 -6.10 -9.19 32.06
CA GLY A 5 -5.13 -8.65 31.10
C GLY A 5 -4.56 -9.64 30.08
N LYS A 6 -4.94 -10.93 30.14
CA LYS A 6 -4.53 -11.91 29.12
C LYS A 6 -5.33 -11.71 27.82
N ALA A 7 -4.62 -11.59 26.70
CA ALA A 7 -5.23 -11.57 25.38
C ALA A 7 -5.79 -12.95 25.01
N ILE A 8 -6.98 -12.97 24.43
CA ILE A 8 -7.59 -14.18 23.85
C ILE A 8 -7.66 -13.99 22.34
N VAL A 9 -6.69 -14.53 21.62
CA VAL A 9 -6.67 -14.52 20.15
C VAL A 9 -7.78 -15.43 19.63
N LYS A 10 -8.63 -14.90 18.74
CA LYS A 10 -9.74 -15.63 18.12
C LYS A 10 -9.39 -16.08 16.71
N ASN A 11 -8.71 -15.23 15.96
CA ASN A 11 -8.22 -15.53 14.62
C ASN A 11 -6.98 -14.68 14.35
N ALA A 12 -5.97 -15.27 13.71
CA ALA A 12 -4.77 -14.57 13.28
C ALA A 12 -4.13 -15.34 12.12
N ASP A 13 -3.59 -14.62 11.15
CA ASP A 13 -2.74 -15.20 10.09
C ASP A 13 -1.30 -14.65 10.08
N MET A 14 -0.98 -13.72 11.00
CA MET A 14 0.34 -13.12 11.18
C MET A 14 1.27 -13.95 12.09
N SER A 15 2.58 -13.64 12.09
CA SER A 15 3.59 -14.34 12.92
C SER A 15 3.36 -14.18 14.41
N GLU A 16 3.77 -15.14 15.23
CA GLU A 16 3.61 -15.10 16.70
C GLU A 16 4.27 -13.85 17.32
N GLU A 17 5.42 -13.44 16.80
CA GLU A 17 6.10 -12.21 17.21
C GLU A 17 5.23 -10.96 16.95
N MET A 18 4.62 -10.88 15.76
CA MET A 18 3.74 -9.77 15.40
C MET A 18 2.44 -9.80 16.22
N GLN A 19 1.90 -10.98 16.52
CA GLN A 19 0.74 -11.14 17.40
C GLN A 19 1.05 -10.62 18.81
N GLN A 20 2.19 -11.04 19.37
CA GLN A 20 2.63 -10.61 20.70
C GLN A 20 2.82 -9.10 20.75
N LYS A 21 3.39 -8.52 19.68
CA LYS A 21 3.55 -7.07 19.57
C LYS A 21 2.21 -6.32 19.48
N ALA A 22 1.25 -6.83 18.72
CA ALA A 22 -0.11 -6.27 18.65
C ALA A 22 -0.76 -6.26 20.04
N VAL A 23 -0.59 -7.35 20.79
CA VAL A 23 -1.06 -7.51 22.17
C VAL A 23 -0.37 -6.49 23.10
N ASP A 24 0.94 -6.33 23.05
CA ASP A 24 1.62 -5.43 23.98
C ASP A 24 1.32 -3.95 23.70
N ILE A 25 1.24 -3.55 22.42
CA ILE A 25 0.79 -2.21 22.03
C ILE A 25 -0.67 -1.96 22.46
N ALA A 26 -1.53 -2.99 22.37
CA ALA A 26 -2.91 -2.87 22.84
C ALA A 26 -3.01 -2.67 24.35
N LYS A 27 -2.20 -3.37 25.14
CA LYS A 27 -2.15 -3.17 26.60
C LYS A 27 -1.73 -1.74 26.93
N GLU A 28 -0.63 -1.26 26.35
CA GLU A 28 -0.16 0.12 26.55
C GLU A 28 -1.26 1.14 26.17
N ALA A 29 -1.91 0.94 25.02
CA ALA A 29 -2.97 1.84 24.56
C ALA A 29 -4.16 1.88 25.51
N MET A 30 -4.59 0.75 26.07
CA MET A 30 -5.71 0.68 27.02
C MET A 30 -5.37 1.24 28.40
N GLU A 31 -4.09 1.21 28.80
CA GLU A 31 -3.63 1.88 30.02
C GLU A 31 -3.61 3.41 29.85
N LYS A 32 -3.31 3.88 28.64
CA LYS A 32 -3.15 5.30 28.32
C LYS A 32 -4.44 5.99 27.90
N PHE A 33 -5.37 5.28 27.28
CA PHE A 33 -6.57 5.84 26.66
C PHE A 33 -7.82 5.12 27.13
N SER A 34 -8.88 5.88 27.43
CA SER A 34 -10.20 5.34 27.78
C SER A 34 -11.19 5.34 26.62
N ILE A 35 -10.89 6.05 25.53
CA ILE A 35 -11.75 6.17 24.35
C ILE A 35 -11.32 5.15 23.29
N GLU A 36 -12.23 4.28 22.88
CA GLU A 36 -11.99 3.19 21.92
C GLU A 36 -11.33 3.67 20.61
N LYS A 37 -11.77 4.81 20.10
CA LYS A 37 -11.19 5.46 18.91
C LYS A 37 -9.70 5.79 19.10
N ASP A 38 -9.31 6.27 20.27
CA ASP A 38 -7.92 6.68 20.53
C ASP A 38 -7.02 5.46 20.70
N ILE A 39 -7.53 4.38 21.31
CA ILE A 39 -6.87 3.08 21.35
C ILE A 39 -6.64 2.57 19.93
N ALA A 40 -7.69 2.54 19.11
CA ALA A 40 -7.60 2.09 17.70
C ALA A 40 -6.59 2.92 16.90
N ALA A 41 -6.62 4.25 17.07
CA ALA A 41 -5.68 5.14 16.40
C ALA A 41 -4.23 4.91 16.85
N HIS A 42 -4.01 4.56 18.12
CA HIS A 42 -2.68 4.25 18.64
C HIS A 42 -2.11 2.98 18.01
N LEU A 43 -2.85 1.86 18.03
CA LEU A 43 -2.41 0.60 17.39
C LEU A 43 -2.13 0.81 15.91
N LYS A 44 -3.08 1.42 15.20
CA LYS A 44 -2.96 1.68 13.76
C LYS A 44 -1.67 2.45 13.44
N LYS A 45 -1.41 3.56 14.15
CA LYS A 45 -0.23 4.40 13.91
C LYS A 45 1.08 3.67 14.23
N ALA A 46 1.09 2.85 15.28
CA ALA A 46 2.26 2.06 15.64
C ALA A 46 2.60 1.05 14.52
N PHE A 47 1.60 0.31 14.04
CA PHE A 47 1.76 -0.66 12.96
C PHE A 47 2.05 -0.02 11.60
N ASP A 48 1.43 1.11 11.25
CA ASP A 48 1.76 1.88 10.04
C ASP A 48 3.23 2.30 10.02
N LYS A 49 3.75 2.72 11.18
CA LYS A 49 5.14 3.16 11.33
C LYS A 49 6.12 2.00 11.20
N GLU A 50 5.75 0.83 11.70
CA GLU A 50 6.67 -0.30 11.81
C GLU A 50 6.61 -1.26 10.62
N TYR A 51 5.41 -1.59 10.15
CA TYR A 51 5.18 -2.66 9.18
C TYR A 51 4.63 -2.13 7.86
N SER A 52 4.95 -0.87 7.52
CA SER A 52 4.42 -0.10 6.41
C SER A 52 2.89 0.09 6.46
N GLN A 53 2.41 1.23 5.98
CA GLN A 53 0.98 1.52 5.84
C GLN A 53 0.32 0.70 4.70
N THR A 54 -0.99 0.48 4.63
CA THR A 54 -2.04 1.03 5.50
C THR A 54 -2.68 -0.06 6.36
N TRP A 55 -2.49 0.09 7.67
CA TRP A 55 -3.17 -0.69 8.70
C TRP A 55 -4.51 -0.08 9.05
N HIS A 56 -5.42 -0.93 9.50
CA HIS A 56 -6.75 -0.61 9.97
C HIS A 56 -6.93 -1.24 11.34
N CYS A 57 -7.53 -0.50 12.27
CA CYS A 57 -7.81 -1.01 13.61
C CYS A 57 -9.24 -0.67 14.00
N VAL A 58 -9.96 -1.66 14.53
CA VAL A 58 -11.29 -1.53 15.11
C VAL A 58 -11.21 -2.02 16.55
N VAL A 59 -11.73 -1.21 17.47
CA VAL A 59 -11.77 -1.51 18.90
C VAL A 59 -13.21 -1.29 19.37
N GLY A 60 -13.78 -2.27 20.08
CA GLY A 60 -15.12 -2.13 20.62
C GLY A 60 -15.63 -3.39 21.32
N ARG A 61 -16.69 -3.24 22.12
CA ARG A 61 -17.33 -4.38 22.82
C ARG A 61 -18.27 -5.20 21.95
N ASN A 62 -18.91 -4.57 20.97
CA ASN A 62 -19.91 -5.21 20.11
C ASN A 62 -19.73 -4.77 18.65
N PHE A 63 -19.08 -5.61 17.84
CA PHE A 63 -19.04 -5.41 16.39
C PHE A 63 -18.94 -6.75 15.65
N GLY A 64 -19.47 -6.78 14.43
CA GLY A 64 -19.16 -7.78 13.42
C GLY A 64 -18.26 -7.17 12.35
N SER A 65 -17.44 -7.98 11.70
CA SER A 65 -16.50 -7.53 10.67
C SER A 65 -16.39 -8.54 9.55
N TYR A 66 -16.40 -8.06 8.31
CA TYR A 66 -16.07 -8.81 7.11
C TYR A 66 -15.13 -7.93 6.29
N VAL A 67 -13.83 -8.23 6.32
CA VAL A 67 -12.80 -7.38 5.71
C VAL A 67 -11.96 -8.20 4.75
N THR A 68 -11.50 -7.56 3.69
CA THR A 68 -10.44 -8.08 2.83
C THR A 68 -9.12 -7.49 3.30
N HIS A 69 -8.13 -8.35 3.52
CA HIS A 69 -6.84 -7.97 4.09
C HIS A 69 -5.69 -8.66 3.33
N GLU A 70 -4.50 -8.09 3.44
CA GLU A 70 -3.26 -8.68 2.94
C GLU A 70 -2.92 -9.95 3.73
N SER A 71 -2.53 -11.03 3.05
CA SER A 71 -2.16 -12.28 3.73
C SER A 71 -1.06 -12.06 4.78
N LYS A 72 -1.17 -12.74 5.91
CA LYS A 72 -0.23 -12.68 7.04
C LYS A 72 -0.23 -11.38 7.84
N HIS A 73 -1.24 -10.54 7.67
CA HIS A 73 -1.35 -9.25 8.34
C HIS A 73 -2.72 -9.05 8.98
N PHE A 74 -3.28 -10.08 9.59
CA PHE A 74 -4.57 -10.03 10.28
C PHE A 74 -4.51 -10.67 11.67
N ILE A 75 -5.11 -9.97 12.63
CA ILE A 75 -5.34 -10.47 13.98
C ILE A 75 -6.67 -9.93 14.54
N TYR A 76 -7.41 -10.82 15.17
CA TYR A 76 -8.63 -10.54 15.92
C TYR A 76 -8.54 -11.20 17.29
N PHE A 77 -8.60 -10.39 18.35
CA PHE A 77 -8.42 -10.87 19.72
C PHE A 77 -9.25 -10.06 20.72
N TYR A 78 -9.42 -10.62 21.91
CA TYR A 78 -10.10 -9.97 23.03
C TYR A 78 -9.12 -9.64 24.15
N MET A 79 -9.33 -8.50 24.80
CA MET A 79 -8.73 -8.16 26.08
C MET A 79 -9.85 -7.78 27.06
N GLY A 80 -10.12 -8.69 28.00
CA GLY A 80 -11.33 -8.59 28.83
C GLY A 80 -12.59 -8.63 27.96
N GLN A 81 -13.37 -7.55 27.99
CA GLN A 81 -14.62 -7.41 27.22
C GLN A 81 -14.46 -6.61 25.93
N VAL A 82 -13.25 -6.13 25.61
CA VAL A 82 -12.98 -5.32 24.43
C VAL A 82 -12.39 -6.22 23.35
N ALA A 83 -13.02 -6.22 22.18
CA ALA A 83 -12.50 -6.88 20.99
C ALA A 83 -11.64 -5.89 20.19
N ILE A 84 -10.54 -6.39 19.65
CA ILE A 84 -9.58 -5.64 18.84
C ILE A 84 -9.37 -6.41 17.55
N LEU A 85 -9.66 -5.76 16.44
CA LEU A 85 -9.37 -6.23 15.10
C LEU A 85 -8.30 -5.31 14.51
N LEU A 86 -7.18 -5.88 14.10
CA LEU A 86 -6.08 -5.18 13.45
C LEU A 86 -5.74 -5.93 12.15
N PHE A 87 -5.80 -5.23 11.03
CA PHE A 87 -5.50 -5.81 9.73
C PHE A 87 -4.84 -4.81 8.80
N LYS A 88 -3.98 -5.30 7.91
CA LYS A 88 -3.44 -4.51 6.81
C LYS A 88 -4.29 -4.74 5.58
N SER A 89 -4.71 -3.65 4.94
CA SER A 89 -5.26 -3.76 3.59
C SER A 89 -4.12 -3.60 2.61
N ASP A 90 -4.13 -4.41 1.56
CA ASP A 90 -3.30 -4.15 0.41
C ASP A 90 -3.65 -2.75 -0.11
N ASN A 91 -2.73 -1.80 0.10
CA ASN A 91 -2.62 -0.66 -0.80
C ASN A 91 -1.93 -1.06 -2.10
N ASN A 92 -1.56 -2.34 -2.26
CA ASN A 92 -1.35 -2.91 -3.57
C ASN A 92 -2.63 -2.73 -4.39
N MET A 93 -2.64 -1.62 -5.13
CA MET A 93 -2.70 -1.74 -6.59
C MET A 93 -2.14 -3.11 -6.96
N ASP A 94 -2.90 -3.97 -7.61
CA ASP A 94 -2.41 -5.22 -8.20
C ASP A 94 -1.15 -4.95 -9.06
N THR A 95 0.02 -4.82 -8.43
CA THR A 95 1.27 -4.25 -8.96
C THR A 95 2.06 -5.30 -9.74
N GLY A 96 1.68 -6.57 -9.63
CA GLY A 96 2.37 -7.67 -10.30
C GLY A 96 2.27 -7.60 -11.81
N LYS A 97 1.09 -7.24 -12.34
CA LYS A 97 0.82 -7.30 -13.77
C LYS A 97 0.48 -5.93 -14.34
N ALA A 98 1.41 -5.41 -15.15
CA ALA A 98 1.13 -4.26 -15.99
C ALA A 98 0.11 -4.64 -17.08
N VAL A 99 -0.90 -3.80 -17.26
CA VAL A 99 -1.88 -3.88 -18.34
C VAL A 99 -1.65 -2.73 -19.29
N VAL A 100 -0.94 -2.98 -20.39
CA VAL A 100 -0.70 -1.99 -21.44
C VAL A 100 -2.02 -1.70 -22.15
N LYS A 101 -2.39 -0.41 -22.20
CA LYS A 101 -3.61 0.07 -22.85
C LYS A 101 -3.32 0.62 -24.24
N ASN A 102 -2.20 1.32 -24.38
CA ASN A 102 -1.73 1.82 -25.66
C ASN A 102 -0.21 1.96 -25.61
N ALA A 103 0.47 1.66 -26.72
CA ALA A 103 1.92 1.82 -26.84
C ALA A 103 2.31 2.07 -28.30
N ASP A 104 3.23 3.00 -28.49
CA ASP A 104 4.01 3.21 -29.71
C ASP A 104 5.48 3.22 -29.28
N MET A 105 6.06 2.02 -29.10
CA MET A 105 7.46 1.76 -28.77
C MET A 105 7.74 0.25 -28.84
N THR A 106 9.02 -0.15 -28.81
CA THR A 106 9.42 -1.57 -28.88
C THR A 106 9.03 -2.34 -27.61
N GLU A 107 8.81 -3.66 -27.72
CA GLU A 107 8.49 -4.51 -26.55
C GLU A 107 9.55 -4.44 -25.45
N GLU A 108 10.83 -4.35 -25.82
CA GLU A 108 11.94 -4.17 -24.88
C GLU A 108 11.79 -2.85 -24.09
N MET A 109 11.45 -1.75 -24.77
CA MET A 109 11.24 -0.46 -24.12
C MET A 109 9.97 -0.45 -23.25
N GLN A 110 8.91 -1.14 -23.68
CA GLN A 110 7.71 -1.33 -22.87
C GLN A 110 8.03 -2.10 -21.59
N GLN A 111 8.78 -3.18 -21.69
CA GLN A 111 9.20 -3.97 -20.53
C GLN A 111 10.05 -3.11 -19.59
N ARG A 112 10.99 -2.31 -20.12
CA ARG A 112 11.78 -1.37 -19.31
C ARG A 112 10.92 -0.32 -18.61
N ALA A 113 9.86 0.18 -19.26
CA ALA A 113 8.92 1.12 -18.66
C ALA A 113 8.17 0.49 -17.48
N VAL A 114 7.70 -0.75 -17.66
CA VAL A 114 7.02 -1.52 -16.61
C VAL A 114 7.95 -1.83 -15.44
N ASP A 115 9.19 -2.24 -15.71
CA ASP A 115 10.15 -2.56 -14.66
C ASP A 115 10.57 -1.32 -13.87
N CYS A 116 10.79 -0.20 -14.56
CA CYS A 116 11.10 1.07 -13.91
C CYS A 116 9.91 1.58 -13.07
N ALA A 117 8.68 1.42 -13.56
CA ALA A 117 7.49 1.77 -12.79
C ALA A 117 7.32 0.88 -11.55
N ARG A 118 7.59 -0.43 -11.67
CA ARG A 118 7.57 -1.35 -10.52
C ARG A 118 8.59 -0.95 -9.46
N GLU A 119 9.84 -0.75 -9.86
CA GLU A 119 10.92 -0.31 -8.97
C GLU A 119 10.57 1.03 -8.28
N ALA A 120 9.97 1.96 -9.02
CA ALA A 120 9.54 3.24 -8.47
C ALA A 120 8.40 3.08 -7.45
N MET A 121 7.41 2.23 -7.73
CA MET A 121 6.28 1.95 -6.82
C MET A 121 6.73 1.21 -5.56
N ASP A 122 7.78 0.39 -5.62
CA ASP A 122 8.37 -0.27 -4.46
C ASP A 122 9.14 0.72 -3.55
N LYS A 123 9.71 1.78 -4.14
CA LYS A 123 10.56 2.76 -3.43
C LYS A 123 9.82 4.00 -2.94
N PHE A 124 8.75 4.41 -3.63
CA PHE A 124 8.10 5.69 -3.41
C PHE A 124 6.59 5.53 -3.22
N ASN A 125 6.03 6.31 -2.28
CA ASN A 125 4.60 6.28 -1.97
C ASN A 125 3.83 7.51 -2.50
N ILE A 126 4.52 8.44 -3.18
CA ILE A 126 3.94 9.69 -3.70
C ILE A 126 4.03 9.65 -5.22
N GLU A 127 2.90 9.82 -5.92
CA GLU A 127 2.81 9.69 -7.39
C GLU A 127 3.81 10.61 -8.13
N LYS A 128 4.02 11.82 -7.61
CA LYS A 128 5.02 12.77 -8.12
C LYS A 128 6.44 12.18 -8.11
N ASP A 129 6.80 11.47 -7.04
CA ASP A 129 8.14 10.92 -6.88
C ASP A 129 8.34 9.67 -7.74
N ILE A 130 7.28 8.85 -7.88
CA ILE A 130 7.24 7.73 -8.83
C ILE A 130 7.44 8.25 -10.26
N ALA A 131 6.65 9.24 -10.69
CA ALA A 131 6.75 9.84 -12.02
C ALA A 131 8.14 10.44 -12.29
N ALA A 132 8.70 11.14 -11.29
CA ALA A 132 10.04 11.73 -11.38
C ALA A 132 11.14 10.67 -11.52
N HIS A 133 11.02 9.53 -10.83
CA HIS A 133 11.95 8.41 -10.96
C HIS A 133 11.92 7.83 -12.38
N ILE A 134 10.72 7.47 -12.88
CA ILE A 134 10.55 6.88 -14.21
C ILE A 134 11.10 7.83 -15.29
N LYS A 135 10.74 9.11 -15.22
CA LYS A 135 11.22 10.14 -16.15
C LYS A 135 12.75 10.22 -16.15
N LYS A 136 13.39 10.32 -14.98
CA LYS A 136 14.85 10.44 -14.86
C LYS A 136 15.57 9.23 -15.42
N GLU A 137 15.05 8.02 -15.17
CA GLU A 137 15.62 6.79 -15.71
C GLU A 137 15.52 6.72 -17.23
N PHE A 138 14.40 7.15 -17.80
CA PHE A 138 14.21 7.19 -19.24
C PHE A 138 15.03 8.29 -19.93
N ASP A 139 15.14 9.47 -19.33
CA ASP A 139 16.06 10.53 -19.80
C ASP A 139 17.50 10.01 -19.85
N ARG A 140 17.92 9.26 -18.83
CA ARG A 140 19.27 8.69 -18.73
C ARG A 140 19.54 7.61 -19.77
N HIS A 141 18.58 6.73 -20.03
CA HIS A 141 18.77 5.58 -20.93
C HIS A 141 18.47 5.88 -22.40
N TYR A 142 17.50 6.74 -22.69
CA TYR A 142 16.97 6.96 -24.04
C TYR A 142 17.09 8.41 -24.51
N ASN A 143 17.93 9.18 -23.83
CA ASN A 143 18.12 10.62 -23.99
C ASN A 143 16.87 11.44 -23.66
N PRO A 144 17.03 12.66 -23.11
CA PRO A 144 15.91 13.57 -22.86
C PRO A 144 15.22 14.02 -24.17
N THR A 145 13.99 14.56 -24.12
CA THR A 145 13.20 14.88 -22.92
C THR A 145 11.97 13.99 -22.79
N TRP A 146 11.96 13.15 -21.75
CA TRP A 146 10.80 12.34 -21.38
C TRP A 146 9.87 13.07 -20.43
N HIS A 147 8.60 12.70 -20.46
CA HIS A 147 7.54 13.18 -19.60
C HIS A 147 6.80 11.97 -19.01
N CYS A 148 6.51 12.02 -17.71
CA CYS A 148 5.80 10.94 -17.03
C CYS A 148 4.67 11.50 -16.17
N ILE A 149 3.49 10.90 -16.28
CA ILE A 149 2.31 11.17 -15.46
C ILE A 149 1.93 9.85 -14.78
N VAL A 150 1.72 9.91 -13.47
CA VAL A 150 1.30 8.78 -12.64
C VAL A 150 0.10 9.21 -11.84
N GLY A 151 -0.98 8.42 -11.86
CA GLY A 151 -2.18 8.74 -11.09
C GLY A 151 -3.32 7.76 -11.28
N ARG A 152 -4.31 7.81 -10.39
CA ARG A 152 -5.51 6.96 -10.45
C ARG A 152 -6.62 7.52 -11.33
N ASN A 153 -6.68 8.86 -11.45
CA ASN A 153 -7.74 9.55 -12.18
C ASN A 153 -7.15 10.72 -12.98
N PHE A 154 -6.96 10.53 -14.29
CA PHE A 154 -6.61 11.61 -15.20
C PHE A 154 -7.08 11.31 -16.63
N GLY A 155 -7.36 12.37 -17.38
CA GLY A 155 -7.42 12.35 -18.85
C GLY A 155 -6.25 13.13 -19.41
N SER A 156 -5.75 12.74 -20.58
CA SER A 156 -4.59 13.37 -21.19
C SER A 156 -4.77 13.49 -22.70
N TYR A 157 -4.33 14.62 -23.26
CA TYR A 157 -4.14 14.82 -24.69
C TYR A 157 -2.74 15.38 -24.90
N VAL A 158 -1.84 14.57 -25.44
CA VAL A 158 -0.41 14.89 -25.56
C VAL A 158 0.07 14.67 -27.00
N THR A 159 1.04 15.46 -27.42
CA THR A 159 1.82 15.21 -28.64
C THR A 159 3.14 14.58 -28.24
N HIS A 160 3.59 13.57 -28.97
CA HIS A 160 4.80 12.83 -28.67
C HIS A 160 5.56 12.46 -29.94
N GLU A 161 6.86 12.18 -29.80
CA GLU A 161 7.67 11.60 -30.86
C GLU A 161 7.17 10.18 -31.20
N THR A 162 7.31 9.79 -32.48
CA THR A 162 7.01 8.41 -32.90
C THR A 162 7.91 7.42 -32.17
N LYS A 163 7.37 6.23 -31.82
CA LYS A 163 8.07 5.14 -31.14
C LYS A 163 8.52 5.43 -29.69
N HIS A 164 7.99 6.48 -29.07
CA HIS A 164 8.33 6.86 -27.69
C HIS A 164 7.09 7.19 -26.86
N PHE A 165 6.08 6.30 -26.86
CA PHE A 165 4.86 6.48 -26.07
C PHE A 165 4.38 5.16 -25.46
N ILE A 166 3.98 5.19 -24.19
CA ILE A 166 3.27 4.10 -23.53
C ILE A 166 2.28 4.61 -22.49
N TYR A 167 1.12 3.96 -22.45
CA TYR A 167 0.09 4.13 -21.44
C TYR A 167 -0.34 2.76 -20.91
N PHE A 168 -0.17 2.54 -19.61
CA PHE A 168 -0.47 1.26 -18.97
C PHE A 168 -0.96 1.45 -17.54
N TYR A 169 -1.58 0.40 -17.00
CA TYR A 169 -1.98 0.33 -15.60
C TYR A 169 -1.11 -0.66 -14.84
N MET A 170 -0.74 -0.32 -13.60
CA MET A 170 -0.29 -1.27 -12.58
C MET A 170 -1.30 -1.21 -11.44
N GLY A 171 -2.12 -2.25 -11.32
CA GLY A 171 -3.32 -2.24 -10.50
C GLY A 171 -4.25 -1.08 -10.85
N GLN A 172 -4.47 -0.17 -9.90
CA GLN A 172 -5.35 0.98 -10.07
C GLN A 172 -4.62 2.27 -10.48
N VAL A 173 -3.30 2.25 -10.61
CA VAL A 173 -2.53 3.43 -11.05
C VAL A 173 -2.20 3.32 -12.53
N ALA A 174 -2.55 4.38 -13.24
CA ALA A 174 -2.13 4.57 -14.62
C ALA A 174 -0.78 5.28 -14.67
N VAL A 175 0.07 4.82 -15.59
CA VAL A 175 1.34 5.44 -15.95
C VAL A 175 1.26 5.82 -17.42
N LEU A 176 1.45 7.11 -17.69
CA LEU A 176 1.62 7.66 -19.03
C LEU A 176 3.06 8.15 -19.15
N LEU A 177 3.81 7.59 -20.09
CA LEU A 177 5.21 7.92 -20.34
C LEU A 177 5.40 8.21 -21.83
N PHE A 178 5.92 9.38 -22.16
CA PHE A 178 6.13 9.77 -23.55
C PHE A 178 7.33 10.71 -23.70
N LYS A 179 7.89 10.76 -24.91
CA LYS A 179 8.97 11.68 -25.26
C LYS A 179 8.46 12.80 -26.17
N SER A 180 8.92 14.02 -25.92
CA SER A 180 8.64 15.19 -26.76
C SER A 180 9.78 16.19 -26.62
N GLY A 181 10.37 16.62 -27.74
CA GLY A 181 11.38 17.68 -27.76
C GLY A 181 12.10 17.79 -29.08
#